data_AF-A0A974T266-F1
#
_entry.id   AF-A0A974T266-F1
#
_cell.length_a   1.000
_cell.length_b   1.000
_cell.length_c   1.000
_cell.angle_alpha   90.00
_cell.angle_beta   90.00
_cell.angle_gamma   90.00
#
_symmetry.space_group_name_H-M   'P 1'
#
loop_
_entity.id
_entity.type
_entity.pdbx_description
1 polymer ?
#
loop_
_entity_poly.entity_id
_entity_poly.type
_entity_poly.pdbx_seq_one_letter_code
_entity_poly.pdbx_strand_id
1 'polypeptide(L)'
;MAHLKQNKDAEFRRRDGTDSPSIDAMMREVLHMLGNIDFEYEVELERAERSSSDPRLKDHVKRRIRAAHHERREPYVELLAKLRQRQYRLSHQA
;
A
#
# COMPACT_ATOMS: atom_id res chain seq x y z
N MET A 1 28.12 19.87 -23.16
CA MET A 1 28.14 18.39 -23.15
C MET A 1 28.44 17.97 -21.72
N ALA A 2 27.46 17.97 -20.82
CA ALA A 2 26.64 16.80 -20.48
C ALA A 2 27.49 15.53 -20.28
N HIS A 3 27.65 15.08 -19.04
CA HIS A 3 27.12 13.78 -18.58
C HIS A 3 27.44 13.56 -17.09
N LEU A 4 26.45 13.88 -16.27
CA LEU A 4 26.18 13.21 -15.01
C LEU A 4 25.78 11.75 -15.33
N LYS A 5 26.47 10.76 -14.76
CA LYS A 5 26.10 9.33 -14.63
C LYS A 5 27.27 8.67 -13.84
N GLN A 6 27.10 7.81 -12.84
CA GLN A 6 25.95 7.03 -12.40
C GLN A 6 26.27 6.39 -11.03
N ASN A 7 25.22 6.25 -10.20
CA ASN A 7 25.06 5.42 -9.00
C ASN A 7 26.04 4.26 -8.77
N LYS A 8 26.40 4.06 -7.49
CA LYS A 8 26.38 2.73 -6.85
C LYS A 8 26.01 2.83 -5.36
N ASP A 9 24.72 2.93 -5.10
CA ASP A 9 23.87 2.06 -4.24
C ASP A 9 24.55 0.97 -3.38
N ALA A 10 25.70 1.25 -2.75
CA ALA A 10 26.51 0.24 -2.04
C ALA A 10 26.44 0.36 -0.51
N GLU A 11 25.74 1.35 0.05
CA GLU A 11 25.74 1.58 1.50
C GLU A 11 24.49 1.09 2.23
N PHE A 12 23.49 0.60 1.51
CA PHE A 12 22.31 0.04 2.16
C PHE A 12 22.48 -1.48 2.37
N ARG A 13 22.61 -1.85 3.64
CA ARG A 13 22.40 -3.19 4.22
C ARG A 13 23.63 -4.09 4.29
N ARG A 14 24.58 -3.72 5.15
CA ARG A 14 25.23 -4.74 5.98
C ARG A 14 24.16 -5.35 6.89
N ARG A 15 24.07 -6.67 6.83
CA ARG A 15 23.34 -7.57 7.73
C ARG A 15 23.81 -7.38 9.17
N ASP A 16 22.87 -7.16 10.07
CA ASP A 16 22.70 -7.88 11.33
C ASP A 16 21.19 -8.23 11.34
N GLY A 17 20.73 -9.47 11.47
CA GLY A 17 21.03 -10.38 12.57
C GLY A 17 20.09 -10.05 13.73
N THR A 18 18.85 -10.57 13.71
CA THR A 18 17.92 -10.66 14.87
C THR A 18 17.24 -9.40 15.43
N ASP A 19 17.02 -8.34 14.64
CA ASP A 19 16.05 -7.31 15.04
C ASP A 19 14.69 -7.58 14.39
N SER A 20 13.69 -7.90 15.21
CA SER A 20 12.30 -7.80 14.76
C SER A 20 12.10 -6.38 14.21
N PRO A 21 11.52 -6.19 13.02
CA PRO A 21 11.35 -4.86 12.46
C PRO A 21 10.61 -3.97 13.46
N SER A 22 11.10 -2.73 13.61
CA SER A 22 10.44 -1.76 14.48
C SER A 22 8.99 -1.59 14.05
N ILE A 23 8.11 -1.22 14.99
CA ILE A 23 6.69 -1.00 14.66
C ILE A 23 6.54 0.05 13.55
N ASP A 24 7.41 1.07 13.52
CA ASP A 24 7.45 2.05 12.43
C ASP A 24 7.79 1.43 11.07
N ALA A 25 8.74 0.49 11.03
CA ALA A 25 9.06 -0.24 9.81
C ALA A 25 7.86 -1.07 9.33
N MET A 26 7.21 -1.79 10.24
CA MET A 26 5.99 -2.56 9.93
C MET A 26 4.86 -1.66 9.44
N MET A 27 4.63 -0.50 10.07
CA MET A 27 3.61 0.46 9.64
C MET A 27 3.89 1.02 8.24
N ARG A 28 5.16 1.32 7.92
CA ARG A 28 5.55 1.79 6.58
C ARG A 28 5.27 0.73 5.51
N GLU A 29 5.57 -0.54 5.79
CA GLU A 29 5.27 -1.64 4.87
C GLU A 29 3.77 -1.78 4.62
N VAL A 30 2.95 -1.73 5.68
CA VAL A 30 1.49 -1.81 5.56
C VAL A 30 0.92 -0.62 4.77
N LEU A 31 1.40 0.60 5.03
CA LEU A 31 1.01 1.79 4.29
C LEU A 31 1.40 1.69 2.80
N HIS A 32 2.57 1.13 2.50
CA HIS A 32 2.99 0.89 1.12
C HIS A 32 2.06 -0.11 0.41
N MET A 33 1.68 -1.20 1.09
CA MET A 33 0.72 -2.17 0.55
C MET A 33 -0.66 -1.55 0.30
N LEU A 34 -1.15 -0.72 1.24
CA LEU A 34 -2.40 0.04 1.05
C LEU A 34 -2.31 0.97 -0.17
N GLY A 35 -1.19 1.68 -0.33
CA GLY A 35 -0.95 2.55 -1.48
C GLY A 35 -0.97 1.79 -2.81
N ASN A 36 -0.37 0.60 -2.87
CA ASN A 36 -0.41 -0.24 -4.06
C ASN A 36 -1.85 -0.68 -4.41
N ILE A 37 -2.62 -1.10 -3.40
CA ILE A 37 -4.03 -1.50 -3.58
C ILE A 37 -4.87 -0.32 -4.07
N ASP A 38 -4.68 0.86 -3.48
CA ASP A 38 -5.40 2.08 -3.85
C ASP A 38 -5.06 2.50 -5.29
N PHE A 39 -3.79 2.42 -5.70
CA PHE A 39 -3.36 2.68 -7.08
C PHE A 39 -3.94 1.69 -8.09
N GLU A 40 -3.88 0.38 -7.81
CA GLU A 40 -4.47 -0.64 -8.69
C GLU A 40 -5.96 -0.41 -8.90
N TYR A 41 -6.69 -0.07 -7.83
CA TYR A 41 -8.11 0.27 -7.89
C TYR A 41 -8.40 1.45 -8.81
N GLU A 42 -7.62 2.53 -8.71
CA GLU A 42 -7.78 3.71 -9.59
C GLU A 42 -7.58 3.35 -11.06
N VAL A 43 -6.55 2.56 -11.36
CA VAL A 43 -6.26 2.08 -12.73
C VAL A 43 -7.40 1.20 -13.25
N GLU A 44 -7.93 0.28 -12.44
CA GLU A 44 -9.05 -0.58 -12.82
C GLU A 44 -10.33 0.22 -13.08
N LEU A 45 -10.61 1.23 -12.24
CA LEU A 45 -11.77 2.10 -12.39
C LEU A 45 -11.68 2.93 -13.69
N GLU A 46 -10.49 3.48 -13.99
CA GLU A 46 -10.24 4.21 -15.22
C GLU A 46 -10.39 3.32 -16.47
N ARG A 47 -9.91 2.08 -16.40
CA ARG A 47 -10.10 1.08 -17.48
C ARG A 47 -11.58 0.78 -17.69
N ALA A 48 -12.34 0.56 -16.62
CA ALA A 48 -13.77 0.31 -16.70
C ALA A 48 -14.56 1.50 -17.26
N GLU A 49 -14.11 2.74 -16.98
CA GLU A 49 -14.68 3.94 -17.59
C GLU A 49 -14.50 3.95 -19.11
N ARG A 50 -13.33 3.51 -19.60
CA ARG A 50 -12.98 3.53 -21.03
C ARG A 50 -13.49 2.32 -21.82
N SER A 51 -13.81 1.20 -21.17
CA SER A 51 -14.01 -0.09 -21.86
C SER A 51 -15.43 -0.40 -22.34
N SER A 52 -16.47 0.30 -21.84
CA SER A 52 -17.87 0.00 -22.18
C SER A 52 -18.66 1.23 -22.60
N SER A 53 -19.40 1.12 -23.70
CA SER A 53 -20.36 2.13 -24.17
C SER A 53 -21.73 2.00 -23.49
N ASP A 54 -22.06 0.84 -22.91
CA ASP A 54 -23.30 0.65 -22.16
C ASP A 54 -23.15 1.17 -20.72
N PRO A 55 -23.88 2.23 -20.33
CA PRO A 55 -23.80 2.79 -19.00
C PRO A 55 -24.16 1.79 -17.88
N ARG A 56 -25.13 0.89 -18.11
CA ARG A 56 -25.60 -0.05 -17.08
C ARG A 56 -24.56 -1.13 -16.82
N LEU A 57 -23.94 -1.64 -17.89
CA LEU A 57 -22.85 -2.62 -17.78
C LEU A 57 -21.63 -1.99 -17.12
N LYS A 58 -21.28 -0.76 -17.51
CA LYS A 58 -20.19 0.01 -16.90
C LYS A 58 -20.39 0.17 -15.39
N ASP A 59 -21.59 0.58 -14.96
CA ASP A 59 -21.89 0.73 -13.54
C ASP A 59 -21.83 -0.58 -12.76
N HIS A 60 -22.29 -1.68 -13.38
CA HIS A 60 -22.15 -3.01 -12.79
C HIS A 60 -20.68 -3.40 -12.57
N VAL A 61 -19.83 -3.18 -13.58
CA VAL A 61 -18.38 -3.47 -13.49
C VAL A 61 -17.72 -2.61 -12.40
N LYS A 62 -18.00 -1.30 -12.37
CA LYS A 62 -17.45 -0.40 -11.34
C LYS A 62 -17.85 -0.80 -9.92
N ARG A 63 -19.10 -1.26 -9.71
CA ARG A 63 -19.53 -1.76 -8.39
C ARG A 63 -18.72 -2.97 -7.95
N ARG A 64 -18.42 -3.90 -8.87
CA ARG A 64 -17.58 -5.07 -8.57
C ARG A 64 -16.15 -4.67 -8.23
N ILE A 65 -15.56 -3.74 -8.98
CA ILE A 65 -14.21 -3.21 -8.71
C ILE A 65 -14.14 -2.59 -7.30
N ARG A 66 -15.13 -1.77 -6.93
CA ARG A 66 -15.20 -1.16 -5.58
C ARG A 66 -15.34 -2.19 -4.46
N ALA A 67 -16.18 -3.20 -4.66
CA ALA A 67 -16.34 -4.27 -3.66
C ALA A 67 -15.03 -5.04 -3.46
N ALA A 68 -14.38 -5.44 -4.56
CA ALA A 68 -13.09 -6.14 -4.51
C ALA A 68 -11.98 -5.28 -3.89
N HIS A 69 -11.93 -3.97 -4.18
CA HIS A 69 -11.00 -3.04 -3.54
C HIS A 69 -11.20 -2.99 -2.03
N HIS A 70 -12.44 -2.83 -1.57
CA HIS A 70 -12.75 -2.82 -0.14
C HIS A 70 -12.32 -4.12 0.55
N GLU A 71 -12.69 -5.27 -0.01
CA GLU A 71 -12.33 -6.60 0.52
C GLU A 71 -10.81 -6.78 0.61
N ARG A 72 -10.06 -6.36 -0.41
CA ARG A 72 -8.58 -6.44 -0.43
C ARG A 72 -7.94 -5.50 0.57
N ARG A 73 -8.52 -4.31 0.77
CA ARG A 73 -7.95 -3.24 1.61
C ARG A 73 -8.14 -3.50 3.10
N GLU A 74 -9.29 -4.05 3.49
CA GLU A 74 -9.71 -4.22 4.88
C GLU A 74 -8.66 -4.87 5.81
N PRO A 75 -8.05 -6.03 5.49
CA PRO A 75 -7.10 -6.67 6.41
C PRO A 75 -5.88 -5.80 6.72
N TYR A 76 -5.45 -4.95 5.77
CA TYR A 76 -4.31 -4.06 5.96
C TYR A 76 -4.68 -2.81 6.78
N VAL A 77 -5.92 -2.34 6.66
CA VAL A 77 -6.45 -1.26 7.51
C VAL A 77 -6.52 -1.73 8.96
N GLU A 78 -7.06 -2.92 9.20
CA GLU A 78 -7.09 -3.51 10.54
C GLU A 78 -5.69 -3.69 11.12
N LEU A 79 -4.75 -4.19 10.31
CA LEU A 79 -3.37 -4.38 10.75
C LEU A 79 -2.70 -3.05 11.12
N LEU A 80 -2.91 -2.00 10.31
CA LEU A 80 -2.39 -0.66 10.61
C LEU A 80 -2.96 -0.12 11.92
N ALA A 81 -4.25 -0.33 12.19
CA ALA A 81 -4.88 0.08 13.44
C ALA A 81 -4.26 -0.65 14.65
N LYS A 82 -4.06 -1.97 14.54
CA LYS A 82 -3.41 -2.79 15.59
C LYS A 82 -1.97 -2.33 15.86
N LEU A 83 -1.20 -2.02 14.81
CA LEU A 83 0.16 -1.50 14.93
C LEU A 83 0.20 -0.14 15.63
N ARG A 84 -0.69 0.80 15.25
CA ARG A 84 -0.82 2.11 15.91
C ARG A 84 -1.17 1.98 17.39
N GLN A 85 -2.10 1.09 17.73
CA GLN A 85 -2.45 0.82 19.12
C GLN A 85 -1.27 0.25 19.92
N ARG A 86 -0.47 -0.62 19.31
CA ARG A 86 0.75 -1.15 19.94
C ARG A 86 1.78 -0.05 20.16
N GLN A 87 2.03 0.80 19.16
CA GLN A 87 2.94 1.94 19.28
C GLN A 87 2.53 2.88 20.41
N TYR A 88 1.24 3.24 20.48
CA TYR A 88 0.69 4.09 21.53
C TYR A 88 0.91 3.50 22.93
N ARG A 89 0.68 2.19 23.11
CA ARG A 89 0.93 1.52 24.40
C ARG A 89 2.40 1.60 24.81
N LEU A 90 3.32 1.35 23.88
CA LEU A 90 4.76 1.39 24.17
C LEU A 90 5.24 2.80 24.51
N SER A 91 4.70 3.85 23.87
CA SER A 91 5.09 5.23 24.17
C SER A 91 4.57 5.75 25.51
N HIS A 92 3.59 5.08 26.13
CA HIS A 92 3.01 5.47 27.43
C HIS A 92 3.46 4.53 28.57
N GLN A 93 4.29 3.53 28.27
CA GLN A 93 4.91 2.64 29.26
C GLN A 93 6.39 2.97 29.52
N ALA A 94 6.97 3.87 28.73
CA ALA A 94 8.35 4.36 28.85
C ALA A 94 8.37 5.71 29.57
#